data_AF-A0A2H5Y7Z2-F1
#
_entry.id   AF-A0A2H5Y7Z2-F1
#
_cell.length_a   1.000
_cell.length_b   1.000
_cell.length_c   1.000
_cell.angle_alpha   90.00
_cell.angle_beta   90.00
_cell.angle_gamma   90.00
#
_symmetry.space_group_name_H-M   'P 1'
#
loop_
_entity.id
_entity.type
_entity.pdbx_description
1 polymer ?
#
loop_
_entity_poly.entity_id
_entity_poly.type
_entity_poly.pdbx_seq_one_letter_code
_entity_poly.pdbx_strand_id
1 'polypeptide(L)'
;MPRSKRCEEWLGQISLYLDGELAEHLCRELERHLVECPDCHVVFNTTRRTIELYRRYGRVSMPGEARERLFRTLNLDDLLRDESGSG
;
A
#
# COMPACT_ATOMS: atom_id res chain seq x y z
N MET A 1 -16.62 22.17 5.77
CA MET A 1 -15.64 23.26 5.76
C MET A 1 -14.95 23.26 4.40
N PRO A 2 -14.75 24.42 3.74
CA PRO A 2 -14.09 24.46 2.44
C PRO A 2 -12.59 24.17 2.59
N ARG A 3 -12.09 23.22 1.80
CA ARG A 3 -10.66 22.91 1.73
C ARG A 3 -9.94 23.97 0.91
N SER A 4 -8.66 24.24 1.22
CA SER A 4 -7.86 25.12 0.37
C SER A 4 -7.51 24.40 -0.95
N LYS A 5 -7.35 25.14 -2.05
CA LYS A 5 -6.94 24.57 -3.35
C LYS A 5 -5.71 23.67 -3.25
N ARG A 6 -4.75 24.07 -2.40
CA ARG A 6 -3.53 23.30 -2.15
C ARG A 6 -3.80 21.96 -1.47
N CYS A 7 -4.80 21.87 -0.59
CA CYS A 7 -5.21 20.58 -0.02
C CYS A 7 -5.81 19.68 -1.10
N GLU A 8 -6.64 20.23 -1.98
CA GLU A 8 -7.29 19.46 -3.07
C GLU A 8 -6.25 18.85 -4.03
N GLU A 9 -5.20 19.59 -4.36
CA GLU A 9 -4.07 19.11 -5.17
C GLU A 9 -3.34 17.93 -4.51
N TRP A 10 -3.12 17.98 -3.18
CA TRP A 10 -2.41 16.94 -2.46
C TRP A 10 -3.21 15.65 -2.26
N LEU A 11 -4.55 15.73 -2.20
CA LEU A 11 -5.39 14.54 -1.97
C LEU A 11 -5.14 13.44 -3.01
N GLY A 12 -4.97 13.81 -4.28
CA GLY A 12 -4.66 12.86 -5.35
C GLY A 12 -3.23 12.29 -5.28
N GLN A 13 -2.31 13.05 -4.69
CA GLN A 13 -0.89 12.69 -4.62
C GLN A 13 -0.53 11.87 -3.37
N ILE A 14 -1.37 11.90 -2.32
CA ILE A 14 -1.16 11.10 -1.11
C ILE A 14 -1.09 9.60 -1.42
N SER A 15 -1.90 9.09 -2.36
CA SER A 15 -1.82 7.67 -2.75
C SER A 15 -0.47 7.36 -3.39
N LEU A 16 -0.06 8.16 -4.40
CA LEU A 16 1.23 8.00 -5.08
C LEU A 16 2.40 8.04 -4.10
N TYR A 17 2.33 8.91 -3.08
CA TYR A 17 3.36 8.94 -2.03
C TYR A 17 3.39 7.66 -1.19
N LEU A 18 2.22 7.16 -0.77
CA LEU A 18 2.10 5.92 0.00
C LEU A 18 2.52 4.68 -0.80
N ASP A 19 2.34 4.71 -2.11
CA ASP A 19 2.71 3.65 -3.05
C ASP A 19 4.19 3.73 -3.48
N GLY A 20 4.87 4.85 -3.17
CA GLY A 20 6.28 5.08 -3.52
C GLY A 20 6.50 5.52 -4.98
N GLU A 21 5.45 6.00 -5.64
CA GLU A 21 5.42 6.40 -7.05
C GLU A 21 5.47 7.93 -7.24
N LEU A 22 5.40 8.70 -6.14
CA LEU A 22 5.49 10.15 -6.20
C LEU A 22 6.92 10.61 -6.48
N ALA A 23 7.09 11.60 -7.37
CA ALA A 23 8.38 12.17 -7.69
C ALA A 23 9.07 12.78 -6.44
N GLU A 24 10.38 12.59 -6.30
CA GLU A 24 11.15 12.96 -5.10
C GLU A 24 11.02 14.45 -4.70
N HIS A 25 10.94 15.34 -5.68
CA HIS A 25 10.73 16.77 -5.39
C HIS A 25 9.34 17.03 -4.78
N LEU A 26 8.30 16.32 -5.24
CA LEU A 26 6.94 16.42 -4.71
C LEU A 26 6.81 15.77 -3.34
N CYS A 27 7.56 14.69 -3.05
CA CYS A 27 7.61 14.10 -1.71
C CYS A 27 7.97 15.15 -0.65
N ARG A 28 9.03 15.94 -0.89
CA ARG A 28 9.48 17.00 0.02
C ARG A 28 8.43 18.11 0.19
N GLU A 29 7.68 18.42 -0.86
CA GLU A 29 6.62 19.42 -0.78
C GLU A 29 5.39 18.93 -0.03
N LEU A 30 5.00 17.68 -0.26
CA LEU A 30 3.92 17.02 0.46
C LEU A 30 4.25 16.91 1.94
N GLU A 31 5.45 16.48 2.30
CA GLU A 31 5.91 16.37 3.69
C GLU A 31 5.81 17.71 4.42
N ARG A 32 6.26 18.80 3.78
CA ARG A 32 6.08 20.16 4.32
C ARG A 32 4.60 20.51 4.51
N HIS A 33 3.75 20.18 3.54
CA HIS A 33 2.31 20.44 3.65
C HIS A 33 1.66 19.63 4.79
N LEU A 34 2.06 18.38 5.00
CA LEU A 34 1.55 17.53 6.07
C LEU A 34 1.92 18.06 7.47
N VAL A 35 3.07 18.76 7.60
CA VAL A 35 3.45 19.45 8.84
C VAL A 35 2.55 20.67 9.10
N GLU A 36 2.22 21.41 8.05
CA GLU A 36 1.48 22.68 8.15
C GLU A 36 -0.05 22.50 8.17
N CYS A 37 -0.57 21.36 7.71
CA CYS A 37 -2.00 21.13 7.50
C CYS A 37 -2.53 19.92 8.28
N PRO A 38 -3.23 20.15 9.42
CA PRO A 38 -3.84 19.08 10.19
C PRO A 38 -4.84 18.23 9.40
N ASP A 39 -5.61 18.84 8.49
CA ASP A 39 -6.62 18.13 7.70
C ASP A 39 -5.99 17.10 6.74
N CYS A 40 -4.95 17.49 6.02
CA CYS A 40 -4.21 16.58 5.14
C CYS A 40 -3.43 15.54 5.94
N HIS A 41 -2.92 15.89 7.12
CA HIS A 41 -2.28 14.94 8.03
C HIS A 41 -3.26 13.85 8.52
N VAL A 42 -4.51 14.21 8.82
CA VAL A 42 -5.56 13.24 9.14
C VAL A 42 -5.85 12.33 7.94
N VAL A 43 -6.03 12.88 6.74
CA VAL A 43 -6.26 12.07 5.53
C VAL A 43 -5.11 11.10 5.32
N PHE A 44 -3.86 11.58 5.32
CA PHE A 44 -2.67 10.75 5.15
C PHE A 44 -2.64 9.57 6.13
N ASN A 45 -2.86 9.84 7.42
CA ASN A 45 -2.84 8.78 8.43
C ASN A 45 -3.98 7.78 8.28
N THR A 46 -5.19 8.24 7.96
CA THR A 46 -6.34 7.35 7.76
C THR A 46 -6.16 6.47 6.52
N THR A 47 -5.64 7.02 5.42
CA THR A 47 -5.31 6.24 4.22
C THR A 47 -4.21 5.21 4.50
N ARG A 48 -3.09 5.64 5.10
CA ARG A 48 -1.99 4.76 5.50
C ARG A 48 -2.47 3.62 6.39
N ARG A 49 -3.30 3.94 7.39
CA ARG A 49 -3.86 2.94 8.32
C ARG A 49 -4.78 1.96 7.61
N THR A 50 -5.59 2.43 6.67
CA THR A 50 -6.46 1.58 5.88
C THR A 50 -5.63 0.56 5.07
N ILE A 51 -4.56 1.01 4.40
CA ILE A 51 -3.63 0.14 3.68
C ILE A 51 -3.02 -0.92 4.62
N GLU A 52 -2.54 -0.53 5.81
CA GLU A 52 -2.00 -1.46 6.80
C GLU A 52 -3.02 -2.53 7.22
N LEU A 53 -4.27 -2.12 7.47
CA LEU A 53 -5.34 -3.04 7.88
C LEU A 53 -5.65 -4.06 6.78
N TYR A 54 -5.75 -3.63 5.52
CA TYR A 54 -5.94 -4.53 4.39
C TYR A 54 -4.75 -5.49 4.20
N ARG A 55 -3.51 -5.01 4.32
CA ARG A 55 -2.32 -5.86 4.24
C ARG A 55 -2.25 -6.91 5.35
N ARG A 56 -2.75 -6.58 6.54
CA ARG A 56 -2.75 -7.46 7.72
C ARG A 56 -3.89 -8.47 7.71
N TYR A 57 -5.11 -8.02 7.43
CA TYR A 57 -6.33 -8.82 7.62
C TYR A 57 -6.96 -9.30 6.32
N GLY A 58 -6.57 -8.75 5.16
CA GLY A 58 -7.08 -9.15 3.84
C GLY A 58 -6.40 -10.39 3.25
N ARG A 59 -5.50 -11.05 3.98
CA ARG A 59 -4.85 -12.29 3.53
C ARG A 59 -5.72 -13.48 3.89
N VAL A 60 -6.58 -13.88 2.97
CA VAL A 60 -7.16 -15.24 3.00
C VAL A 60 -6.09 -16.21 2.54
N SER A 61 -5.85 -17.29 3.30
CA SER A 61 -4.92 -18.33 2.84
C SER A 61 -5.42 -18.91 1.53
N MET A 62 -4.58 -18.91 0.49
CA MET A 62 -4.90 -19.62 -0.75
C MET A 62 -5.00 -21.12 -0.43
N PRO A 63 -6.08 -21.83 -0.83
CA PRO A 63 -6.16 -23.27 -0.67
C PRO A 63 -4.95 -23.97 -1.30
N GLY A 64 -4.40 -24.98 -0.63
CA GLY A 64 -3.17 -25.67 -1.08
C GLY A 64 -3.25 -26.14 -2.54
N GLU A 65 -4.37 -26.77 -2.91
CA GLU A 65 -4.61 -27.23 -4.28
C GLU A 65 -4.62 -26.09 -5.31
N ALA A 66 -5.19 -24.93 -4.96
CA ALA A 66 -5.20 -23.77 -5.83
C ALA A 66 -3.78 -23.19 -6.00
N ARG A 67 -2.99 -23.16 -4.93
CA ARG A 67 -1.58 -22.75 -4.96
C ARG A 67 -0.76 -23.69 -5.83
N GLU A 68 -0.86 -25.00 -5.64
CA GLU A 68 -0.13 -25.98 -6.43
C GLU A 68 -0.44 -25.88 -7.93
N ARG A 69 -1.73 -25.81 -8.29
CA ARG A 69 -2.15 -25.67 -9.68
C ARG A 69 -1.63 -24.37 -10.30
N LEU A 70 -1.67 -23.26 -9.56
CA LEU A 70 -1.16 -21.98 -10.03
C LEU A 70 0.35 -22.05 -10.30
N PHE A 71 1.12 -22.58 -9.35
CA PHE A 71 2.58 -22.63 -9.45
C PHE A 71 3.03 -23.53 -10.61
N ARG A 72 2.41 -24.72 -10.78
CA ARG A 72 2.67 -25.59 -11.94
C ARG A 72 2.31 -24.90 -13.26
N THR A 73 1.19 -24.19 -13.31
CA THR A 73 0.75 -23.47 -14.53
C THR A 73 1.74 -22.37 -14.92
N LEU A 74 2.35 -21.73 -13.93
CA LEU A 74 3.36 -20.68 -14.13
C LEU A 74 4.80 -21.22 -14.25
N ASN A 75 5.00 -22.54 -14.22
CA ASN A 75 6.31 -23.22 -14.19
C ASN A 75 7.20 -22.74 -13.01
N LEU A 76 6.60 -22.55 -11.84
CA LEU A 76 7.25 -22.10 -10.59
C LEU A 76 7.44 -23.25 -9.59
N ASP A 77 7.65 -24.47 -10.09
CA ASP A 77 7.70 -25.70 -9.29
C ASP A 77 8.78 -25.69 -8.20
N ASP A 78 9.87 -24.95 -8.39
CA ASP A 78 10.95 -24.86 -7.41
C ASP A 78 10.45 -24.21 -6.09
N LEU A 79 9.53 -23.26 -6.16
CA LEU A 79 8.93 -22.59 -4.99
C LEU A 79 7.88 -23.44 -4.25
N LEU A 80 7.52 -24.62 -4.79
CA LEU A 80 6.71 -25.60 -4.06
C LEU A 80 7.56 -26.48 -3.14
N ARG A 81 8.87 -26.61 -3.39
CA ARG A 81 9.75 -27.54 -2.68
C ARG A 81 10.22 -27.02 -1.32
N ASP A 82 10.35 -25.70 -1.17
CA ASP A 82 10.92 -25.03 0.00
C ASP A 82 10.05 -25.06 1.28
N GLU A 83 8.75 -25.39 1.17
CA GLU A 83 7.81 -25.37 2.31
C GLU A 83 7.71 -26.73 3.05
N SER A 84 8.45 -27.75 2.60
CA SER A 84 8.43 -29.09 3.22
C SER A 84 9.19 -29.17 4.56
N GLY A 85 9.73 -28.05 5.06
CA GLY A 85 10.75 -28.03 6.13
C GLY A 85 10.53 -27.04 7.28
N SER A 86 9.32 -26.53 7.51
CA SER A 86 9.02 -25.73 8.71
C SER A 86 7.78 -26.28 9.41
N GLY A 87 8.03 -27.21 10.34
CA GLY A 87 7.08 -27.56 11.40
C GLY A 87 7.16 -26.57 12.56
#